data_AF-A0A2G8SSK5-F1
#
_entry.id   AF-A0A2G8SSK5-F1
#
_cell.length_a   1.000
_cell.length_b   1.000
_cell.length_c   1.000
_cell.angle_alpha   90.00
_cell.angle_beta   90.00
_cell.angle_gamma   90.00
#
_symmetry.space_group_name_H-M   'P 1'
#
loop_
_entity.id
_entity.type
_entity.pdbx_description
1 polymer ?
#
loop_
_entity_poly.entity_id
_entity_poly.type
_entity_poly.pdbx_seq_one_letter_code
_entity_poly.pdbx_strand_id
1 'polypeptide(L)'
;MEIAHEPALRLVLASCEELQAINAKIQELQVQLEVLQAAVDSMDSPRHMKKRKLDVCDSGLRAEPTERGSAVPLMTNSGLRSDVDPEGTCDRTAYAIRASLADCMMAKKRLLAKCRSNWTKKTLQKDFKDSLDKSSEDCDAEDAESDFSDDDKDDDDRELPVFTCSARDYMRIKKKTLEGDGDPVCFAHDGDTEIPALSRWISTLTIPAKEQATLHLFVEVKNVLASVTASLEEKPHLTPQDRAVLQGRWRSNEAQLVIPPTAAKSKRTARELRAAHYGVRATGIVARLVKSFEGVSNAVCRDLEDSVTCGLEQMCRDHARLAAGAVVGISDNFASDMHWRTYRATLRRHGIFKKDLNIELTMAFTQRIANSWTHMIRVRLASSFRLKQRAMAPITALLDEFTASVPDHLKACAKKNQVSALNIARTSLGGARNAILRAWEEDLKRITRLLVPFVQLHLTEGYELAAGAERKKGISALQKKIFRDHLIVKKDTMFDEAGLALRKHLVAAIQKVRDTLDEHLEMVAKKVEMHMATLWESPVVTEDDVKTRNAALATLAEHKAEVERWIAAPRHSLRNGPGNPQ
;
A
#
# COMPACT_ATOMS: atom_id res chain seq x y z
N MET A 1 -27.04 -17.83 11.91
CA MET A 1 -26.55 -19.23 11.91
C MET A 1 -27.07 -19.99 10.69
N GLU A 2 -27.18 -19.33 9.52
CA GLU A 2 -27.96 -19.80 8.37
C GLU A 2 -27.13 -20.04 7.10
N ILE A 3 -25.81 -20.23 7.25
CA ILE A 3 -24.92 -20.67 6.16
C ILE A 3 -24.52 -22.14 6.36
N ALA A 4 -25.45 -22.94 6.89
CA ALA A 4 -25.33 -24.39 6.94
C ALA A 4 -25.84 -25.04 5.63
N HIS A 5 -25.93 -24.30 4.53
CA HIS A 5 -26.53 -24.79 3.27
C HIS A 5 -25.54 -25.37 2.27
N GLU A 6 -24.23 -25.35 2.57
CA GLU A 6 -23.24 -25.90 1.65
C GLU A 6 -22.94 -27.38 1.99
N PRO A 7 -23.31 -28.34 1.12
CA PRO A 7 -23.18 -29.77 1.40
C PRO A 7 -21.73 -30.20 1.71
N ALA A 8 -20.76 -29.54 1.07
CA ALA A 8 -19.34 -29.80 1.25
C ALA A 8 -18.86 -29.49 2.67
N LEU A 9 -19.29 -28.37 3.26
CA LEU A 9 -18.93 -28.03 4.64
C LEU A 9 -19.55 -29.01 5.64
N ARG A 10 -20.77 -29.49 5.38
CA ARG A 10 -21.41 -30.51 6.23
C ARG A 10 -20.64 -31.83 6.24
N LEU A 11 -20.13 -32.27 5.09
CA LEU A 11 -19.30 -33.47 4.98
C LEU A 11 -18.00 -33.34 5.78
N VAL A 12 -17.32 -32.20 5.67
CA VAL A 12 -16.08 -31.91 6.41
C VAL A 12 -16.31 -31.85 7.92
N LEU A 13 -17.45 -31.28 8.34
CA LEU A 13 -17.81 -31.23 9.76
C LEU A 13 -18.26 -32.59 10.31
N ALA A 14 -18.94 -33.40 9.49
CA ALA A 14 -19.37 -34.74 9.86
C ALA A 14 -18.19 -35.70 10.05
N SER A 15 -17.08 -35.51 9.33
CA SER A 15 -15.85 -36.29 9.48
C SER A 15 -14.92 -35.82 10.61
N CYS A 16 -15.27 -34.76 11.35
CA CYS A 16 -14.43 -34.23 12.41
C CYS A 16 -14.65 -35.01 13.72
N GLU A 17 -13.74 -35.93 14.03
CA GLU A 17 -13.79 -36.78 15.25
C GLU A 17 -13.90 -35.96 16.54
N GLU A 18 -13.16 -34.84 16.63
CA GLU A 18 -13.23 -33.92 17.78
C GLU A 18 -14.63 -33.33 17.98
N LEU A 19 -15.32 -32.97 16.89
CA LEU A 19 -16.68 -32.43 16.96
C LEU A 19 -17.68 -33.50 17.40
N GLN A 20 -17.49 -34.74 16.93
CA GLN A 20 -18.30 -35.88 17.36
C GLN A 20 -18.12 -36.15 18.86
N ALA A 21 -16.88 -36.15 19.35
CA ALA A 21 -16.58 -36.33 20.78
C ALA A 21 -17.21 -35.23 21.65
N ILE A 22 -17.12 -33.96 21.23
CA ILE A 22 -17.76 -32.84 21.94
C ILE A 22 -19.29 -32.99 21.94
N ASN A 23 -19.89 -33.39 20.81
CA ASN A 23 -21.33 -33.60 20.74
C ASN A 23 -21.79 -34.75 21.65
N ALA A 24 -21.05 -35.87 21.68
CA ALA A 24 -21.33 -36.98 22.57
C ALA A 24 -21.25 -36.54 24.04
N LYS A 25 -20.25 -35.72 24.41
CA LYS A 25 -20.13 -35.20 25.77
C LYS A 25 -21.26 -34.24 26.14
N ILE A 26 -21.68 -33.38 25.22
CA ILE A 26 -22.85 -32.51 25.39
C ILE A 26 -24.10 -33.34 25.67
N GLN A 27 -24.34 -34.41 24.89
CA GLN A 27 -25.47 -35.30 25.08
C GLN A 27 -25.41 -36.02 26.44
N GLU A 28 -24.25 -36.53 26.84
CA GLU A 28 -24.04 -37.15 28.15
C GLU A 28 -24.38 -36.19 29.30
N LEU A 29 -23.88 -34.96 29.25
CA LEU A 29 -24.13 -33.93 30.28
C LEU A 29 -25.60 -33.50 30.32
N GLN A 30 -26.28 -33.44 29.17
CA GLN A 30 -27.71 -33.15 29.09
C GLN A 30 -28.54 -34.24 29.78
N VAL A 31 -28.24 -35.52 29.51
CA VAL A 31 -28.91 -36.66 30.16
C VAL A 31 -28.67 -36.63 31.67
N GLN A 32 -27.44 -36.35 32.13
CA GLN A 32 -27.16 -36.22 33.56
C GLN A 32 -27.97 -35.10 34.23
N LEU A 33 -28.13 -33.96 33.55
CA LEU A 33 -28.91 -32.83 34.05
C LEU A 33 -30.41 -33.17 34.12
N GLU A 34 -30.96 -33.87 33.13
CA GLU A 34 -32.35 -34.34 33.12
C GLU A 34 -32.61 -35.34 34.26
N VAL A 35 -31.69 -36.27 34.50
CA VAL A 35 -31.78 -37.24 35.60
C VAL A 35 -31.75 -36.53 36.96
N LEU A 36 -30.86 -35.54 37.15
CA LEU A 36 -30.82 -34.75 38.38
C LEU A 36 -32.09 -33.93 38.58
N GLN A 37 -32.61 -33.29 37.52
CA GLN A 37 -33.85 -32.52 37.61
C GLN A 37 -35.03 -33.42 38.01
N ALA A 38 -35.15 -34.61 37.39
CA ALA A 38 -36.17 -35.57 37.76
C ALA A 38 -36.04 -36.06 39.21
N ALA A 39 -34.82 -36.18 39.74
CA ALA A 39 -34.57 -36.53 41.14
C ALA A 39 -35.01 -35.42 42.10
N VAL A 40 -34.73 -34.15 41.77
CA VAL A 40 -35.20 -32.98 42.52
C VAL A 40 -36.74 -32.91 42.52
N ASP A 41 -37.36 -33.02 41.34
CA ASP A 41 -38.83 -32.97 41.20
C ASP A 41 -39.52 -34.12 41.97
N SER A 42 -38.84 -35.27 42.11
CA SER A 42 -39.31 -36.41 42.92
C SER A 42 -39.18 -36.16 44.43
N MET A 43 -38.13 -35.45 44.87
CA MET A 43 -37.95 -35.04 46.28
C MET A 43 -38.97 -33.97 46.70
N ASP A 44 -39.33 -33.06 45.79
CA ASP A 44 -40.36 -32.05 46.00
C ASP A 44 -41.80 -32.58 45.89
N SER A 45 -41.97 -33.88 45.59
CA SER A 45 -43.28 -34.51 45.54
C SER A 45 -43.91 -34.56 46.94
N PRO A 46 -45.11 -33.99 47.17
CA PRO A 46 -45.71 -33.83 48.49
C PRO A 46 -46.24 -35.16 49.05
N ARG A 47 -45.35 -36.05 49.46
CA ARG A 47 -45.68 -37.31 50.15
C ARG A 47 -44.85 -37.49 51.42
N HIS A 48 -44.81 -36.47 52.27
CA HIS A 48 -44.91 -36.59 53.75
C HIS A 48 -44.69 -35.22 54.42
N MET A 49 -45.66 -34.33 54.28
CA MET A 49 -45.91 -33.32 55.32
C MET A 49 -47.34 -33.49 55.83
N LYS A 50 -47.52 -34.47 56.72
CA LYS A 50 -48.62 -34.43 57.70
C LYS A 50 -48.40 -33.18 58.55
N LYS A 51 -49.18 -32.14 58.24
CA LYS A 51 -49.68 -31.09 59.13
C LYS A 51 -48.99 -31.03 60.50
N ARG A 52 -48.03 -30.12 60.66
CA ARG A 52 -47.95 -29.31 61.87
C ARG A 52 -48.19 -27.85 61.46
N LYS A 53 -49.47 -27.49 61.44
CA LYS A 53 -49.87 -26.12 61.70
C LYS A 53 -49.46 -25.83 63.14
N LEU A 54 -48.52 -24.92 63.35
CA LEU A 54 -48.61 -24.04 64.49
C LEU A 54 -48.54 -22.62 63.95
N ASP A 55 -49.64 -21.92 64.19
CA ASP A 55 -49.83 -20.51 63.93
C ASP A 55 -48.90 -19.66 64.82
N VAL A 56 -48.87 -18.37 64.47
CA VAL A 56 -48.81 -17.20 65.37
C VAL A 56 -47.50 -16.42 65.35
N CYS A 57 -47.63 -15.28 64.66
CA CYS A 57 -47.17 -13.92 64.95
C CYS A 57 -45.67 -13.60 64.88
N ASP A 58 -45.27 -12.68 64.00
CA ASP A 58 -45.57 -11.23 63.94
C ASP A 58 -44.57 -10.41 64.77
N SER A 59 -44.28 -9.21 64.25
CA SER A 59 -43.27 -8.23 64.63
C SER A 59 -41.83 -8.62 64.26
N GLY A 60 -41.06 -7.83 63.52
CA GLY A 60 -41.21 -6.43 63.17
C GLY A 60 -39.86 -5.74 63.37
N LEU A 61 -39.53 -4.87 62.42
CA LEU A 61 -38.58 -3.75 62.51
C LEU A 61 -37.09 -3.98 62.18
N ARG A 62 -36.72 -3.34 61.04
CA ARG A 62 -35.63 -2.36 60.86
C ARG A 62 -34.23 -2.72 61.37
N ALA A 63 -33.26 -2.78 60.46
CA ALA A 63 -32.42 -1.64 60.03
C ALA A 63 -31.12 -2.17 59.39
N GLU A 64 -30.69 -1.56 58.28
CA GLU A 64 -29.29 -1.61 57.81
C GLU A 64 -28.38 -0.75 58.73
N PRO A 65 -27.06 -0.52 58.48
CA PRO A 65 -26.10 -1.13 57.54
C PRO A 65 -24.70 -1.44 58.18
N THR A 66 -23.74 -1.79 57.32
CA THR A 66 -22.29 -1.43 57.34
C THR A 66 -21.25 -2.36 58.01
N GLU A 67 -20.39 -2.89 57.12
CA GLU A 67 -18.90 -2.86 57.12
C GLU A 67 -18.00 -3.68 58.09
N ARG A 68 -17.05 -4.37 57.42
CA ARG A 68 -15.63 -4.64 57.74
C ARG A 68 -15.24 -5.60 58.88
N GLY A 69 -14.33 -6.53 58.54
CA GLY A 69 -13.12 -6.73 59.34
C GLY A 69 -12.75 -8.17 59.71
N SER A 70 -11.84 -8.75 58.93
CA SER A 70 -10.83 -9.78 59.24
C SER A 70 -10.55 -10.11 60.72
N ALA A 71 -10.56 -11.41 61.08
CA ALA A 71 -9.50 -12.08 61.87
C ALA A 71 -9.74 -13.60 62.03
N VAL A 72 -8.67 -14.39 61.90
CA VAL A 72 -8.53 -15.82 62.29
C VAL A 72 -8.21 -15.88 63.80
N PRO A 73 -8.61 -16.91 64.59
CA PRO A 73 -7.65 -17.99 64.93
C PRO A 73 -8.26 -19.39 65.23
N LEU A 74 -7.31 -20.32 65.42
CA LEU A 74 -7.30 -21.77 65.54
C LEU A 74 -8.10 -22.48 66.65
N MET A 75 -8.38 -23.77 66.36
CA MET A 75 -8.43 -24.98 67.23
C MET A 75 -9.49 -25.00 68.36
N THR A 76 -10.42 -25.96 68.39
CA THR A 76 -10.15 -27.36 68.74
C THR A 76 -11.37 -28.26 68.47
N ASN A 77 -11.08 -29.54 68.23
CA ASN A 77 -11.96 -30.71 68.24
C ASN A 77 -13.14 -30.64 69.22
N SER A 78 -14.33 -31.05 68.77
CA SER A 78 -14.86 -32.41 69.05
C SER A 78 -16.31 -32.55 68.59
N GLY A 79 -16.52 -33.61 67.79
CA GLY A 79 -17.76 -34.37 67.56
C GLY A 79 -19.10 -33.63 67.57
N LEU A 80 -19.69 -33.45 66.40
CA LEU A 80 -21.14 -33.38 66.21
C LEU A 80 -21.51 -33.82 64.79
N ARG A 81 -22.65 -34.51 64.71
CA ARG A 81 -23.18 -35.29 63.60
C ARG A 81 -23.16 -34.56 62.26
N SER A 82 -22.72 -35.25 61.21
CA SER A 82 -22.84 -34.82 59.82
C SER A 82 -24.30 -34.97 59.36
N ASP A 83 -25.14 -34.00 59.69
CA ASP A 83 -26.36 -33.75 58.91
C ASP A 83 -25.89 -33.12 57.58
N VAL A 84 -25.55 -33.98 56.61
CA VAL A 84 -25.24 -33.56 55.24
C VAL A 84 -26.56 -33.09 54.65
N ASP A 85 -26.76 -31.77 54.54
CA ASP A 85 -27.90 -31.21 53.82
C ASP A 85 -27.90 -31.76 52.38
N PRO A 86 -28.84 -32.67 52.05
CA PRO A 86 -28.86 -33.31 50.74
C PRO A 86 -29.23 -32.28 49.64
N GLU A 87 -29.98 -31.24 49.98
CA GLU A 87 -30.37 -30.15 49.08
C GLU A 87 -29.14 -29.36 48.59
N GLY A 88 -28.24 -28.97 49.49
CA GLY A 88 -27.03 -28.20 49.12
C GLY A 88 -26.02 -28.97 48.25
N THR A 89 -26.10 -30.30 48.24
CA THR A 89 -25.23 -31.15 47.40
C THR A 89 -25.77 -31.26 45.98
N CYS A 90 -27.09 -31.30 45.81
CA CYS A 90 -27.74 -31.38 44.49
C CYS A 90 -27.56 -30.08 43.68
N ASP A 91 -27.67 -28.93 44.34
CA ASP A 91 -27.45 -27.63 43.66
C ASP A 91 -26.02 -27.45 43.17
N ARG A 92 -25.04 -27.92 43.94
CA ARG A 92 -23.61 -27.86 43.57
C ARG A 92 -23.30 -28.76 42.38
N THR A 93 -23.86 -29.96 42.33
CA THR A 93 -23.66 -30.87 41.19
C THR A 93 -24.36 -30.37 39.94
N ALA A 94 -25.59 -29.86 40.05
CA ALA A 94 -26.31 -29.25 38.95
C ALA A 94 -25.56 -28.02 38.39
N TYR A 95 -25.02 -27.16 39.26
CA TYR A 95 -24.19 -26.03 38.85
C TYR A 95 -22.92 -26.48 38.11
N ALA A 96 -22.21 -27.49 38.63
CA ALA A 96 -21.01 -28.03 37.99
C ALA A 96 -21.30 -28.64 36.60
N ILE A 97 -22.41 -29.35 36.45
CA ILE A 97 -22.83 -29.92 35.15
C ILE A 97 -23.21 -28.81 34.17
N ARG A 98 -23.95 -27.79 34.61
CA ARG A 98 -24.28 -26.62 33.76
C ARG A 98 -23.03 -25.87 33.32
N ALA A 99 -22.05 -25.68 34.20
CA ALA A 99 -20.77 -25.08 33.86
C ALA A 99 -20.01 -25.93 32.82
N SER A 100 -19.89 -27.24 33.05
CA SER A 100 -19.25 -28.18 32.11
C SER A 100 -19.94 -28.20 30.74
N LEU A 101 -21.28 -28.13 30.72
CA LEU A 101 -22.08 -28.06 29.50
C LEU A 101 -21.82 -26.75 28.74
N ALA A 102 -21.73 -25.61 29.44
CA ALA A 102 -21.39 -24.32 28.84
C ALA A 102 -19.98 -24.35 28.22
N ASP A 103 -19.01 -24.94 28.91
CA ASP A 103 -17.65 -25.13 28.39
C ASP A 103 -17.62 -26.01 27.14
N CYS A 104 -18.35 -27.13 27.14
CA CYS A 104 -18.48 -28.00 25.96
C CYS A 104 -19.15 -27.29 24.78
N MET A 105 -20.18 -26.48 25.03
CA MET A 105 -20.84 -25.68 23.99
C MET A 105 -19.90 -24.61 23.41
N MET A 106 -19.07 -23.97 24.25
CA MET A 106 -18.07 -23.01 23.78
C MET A 106 -16.95 -23.71 23.00
N ALA A 107 -16.49 -24.88 23.44
CA ALA A 107 -15.54 -25.69 22.68
C ALA A 107 -16.08 -26.07 21.30
N LYS A 108 -17.35 -26.49 21.22
CA LYS A 108 -18.05 -26.76 19.95
C LYS A 108 -18.05 -25.54 19.03
N LYS A 109 -18.42 -24.36 19.53
CA LYS A 109 -18.44 -23.11 18.75
C LYS A 109 -17.06 -22.77 18.20
N ARG A 110 -16.00 -22.94 19.02
CA ARG A 110 -14.62 -22.69 18.63
C ARG A 110 -14.16 -23.61 17.52
N LEU A 111 -14.40 -24.91 17.66
CA LEU A 111 -14.05 -25.90 16.65
C LEU A 111 -14.77 -25.63 15.32
N LEU A 112 -16.08 -25.34 15.37
CA LEU A 112 -16.86 -24.99 14.18
C LEU A 112 -16.32 -23.74 13.48
N ALA A 113 -15.95 -22.71 14.24
CA ALA A 113 -15.36 -21.50 13.68
C ALA A 113 -14.04 -21.81 12.96
N LYS A 114 -13.17 -22.61 13.58
CA LYS A 114 -11.89 -23.04 13.00
C LYS A 114 -12.06 -23.87 11.73
N CYS A 115 -12.96 -24.87 11.74
CA CYS A 115 -13.26 -25.67 10.56
C CYS A 115 -13.80 -24.80 9.41
N ARG A 116 -14.69 -23.84 9.72
CA ARG A 116 -15.24 -22.92 8.71
C ARG A 116 -14.17 -22.01 8.12
N SER A 117 -13.27 -21.49 8.96
CA SER A 117 -12.12 -20.70 8.54
C SER A 117 -11.23 -21.50 7.58
N ASN A 118 -10.84 -22.71 7.95
CA ASN A 118 -10.00 -23.58 7.10
C ASN A 118 -10.67 -23.95 5.77
N TRP A 119 -11.96 -24.23 5.79
CA TRP A 119 -12.71 -24.54 4.58
C TRP A 119 -12.79 -23.32 3.65
N THR A 120 -13.17 -22.15 4.19
CA THR A 120 -13.23 -20.89 3.43
C THR A 120 -11.88 -20.56 2.79
N LYS A 121 -10.78 -20.79 3.53
CA LYS A 121 -9.42 -20.58 3.03
C LYS A 121 -9.15 -21.39 1.76
N LYS A 122 -9.42 -22.70 1.80
CA LYS A 122 -9.21 -23.61 0.66
C LYS A 122 -10.11 -23.25 -0.52
N THR A 123 -11.38 -22.91 -0.26
CA THR A 123 -12.32 -22.49 -1.32
C THR A 123 -11.85 -21.23 -2.00
N LEU A 124 -11.46 -20.19 -1.25
CA LEU A 124 -10.95 -18.94 -1.84
C LEU A 124 -9.65 -19.14 -2.62
N GLN A 125 -8.75 -19.99 -2.12
CA GLN A 125 -7.52 -20.34 -2.86
C GLN A 125 -7.85 -21.01 -4.19
N LYS A 126 -8.80 -21.95 -4.19
CA LYS A 126 -9.24 -22.62 -5.41
C LYS A 126 -9.95 -21.67 -6.37
N ASP A 127 -10.91 -20.89 -5.90
CA ASP A 127 -11.66 -19.93 -6.73
C ASP A 127 -10.73 -18.91 -7.39
N PHE A 128 -9.66 -18.50 -6.69
CA PHE A 128 -8.64 -17.63 -7.25
C PHE A 128 -7.83 -18.31 -8.35
N LYS A 129 -7.37 -19.55 -8.15
CA LYS A 129 -6.67 -20.34 -9.18
C LYS A 129 -7.56 -20.54 -10.41
N ASP A 130 -8.79 -21.02 -10.21
CA ASP A 130 -9.77 -21.23 -11.28
C ASP A 130 -10.09 -19.93 -12.04
N SER A 131 -9.94 -18.76 -11.41
CA SER A 131 -10.12 -17.45 -12.06
C SER A 131 -8.89 -16.99 -12.85
N LEU A 132 -7.68 -17.36 -12.42
CA LEU A 132 -6.45 -17.06 -13.16
C LEU A 132 -6.38 -17.90 -14.44
N ASP A 133 -6.67 -19.19 -14.35
CA ASP A 133 -6.65 -20.12 -15.49
C ASP A 133 -7.61 -19.68 -16.60
N LYS A 134 -8.81 -19.22 -16.24
CA LYS A 134 -9.76 -18.67 -17.21
C LYS A 134 -9.27 -17.39 -17.86
N SER A 135 -8.51 -16.58 -17.13
CA SER A 135 -8.01 -15.30 -17.66
C SER A 135 -6.81 -15.44 -18.59
N SER A 136 -5.97 -16.47 -18.40
CA SER A 136 -4.88 -16.79 -19.32
C SER A 136 -5.41 -17.39 -20.63
N GLU A 137 -6.38 -18.30 -20.56
CA GLU A 137 -7.04 -18.87 -21.76
C GLU A 137 -7.65 -17.80 -22.68
N ASP A 138 -8.19 -16.72 -22.11
CA ASP A 138 -8.74 -15.60 -22.88
C ASP A 138 -7.66 -14.68 -23.50
N CYS A 139 -6.42 -14.69 -22.98
CA CYS A 139 -5.32 -13.86 -23.48
C CYS A 139 -4.48 -14.57 -24.55
N ASP A 140 -4.28 -15.89 -24.42
CA ASP A 140 -3.47 -16.68 -25.35
C ASP A 140 -4.13 -16.86 -26.72
N ALA A 141 -5.44 -16.55 -26.84
CA ALA A 141 -6.15 -16.57 -28.12
C ALA A 141 -5.83 -15.38 -29.04
N GLU A 142 -5.21 -14.29 -28.54
CA GLU A 142 -4.98 -13.07 -29.33
C GLU A 142 -3.50 -12.74 -29.65
N ASP A 143 -2.50 -13.33 -28.97
CA ASP A 143 -1.08 -12.97 -29.17
C ASP A 143 -0.13 -14.19 -29.28
N ALA A 144 -0.09 -14.82 -30.45
CA ALA A 144 0.76 -15.99 -30.73
C ALA A 144 2.26 -15.68 -31.01
N GLU A 145 2.75 -14.46 -30.80
CA GLU A 145 4.14 -14.09 -31.17
C GLU A 145 4.87 -13.20 -30.14
N SER A 146 4.93 -13.59 -28.86
CA SER A 146 5.80 -12.93 -27.87
C SER A 146 6.74 -13.94 -27.19
N ASP A 147 7.99 -13.95 -27.65
CA ASP A 147 9.11 -14.81 -27.22
C ASP A 147 9.80 -14.25 -25.95
N PHE A 148 9.03 -14.06 -24.87
CA PHE A 148 9.58 -13.69 -23.56
C PHE A 148 9.71 -14.93 -22.67
N SER A 149 10.93 -15.46 -22.63
CA SER A 149 11.57 -16.35 -21.63
C SER A 149 10.68 -17.09 -20.62
N ASP A 150 10.74 -18.42 -20.73
CA ASP A 150 10.16 -19.53 -19.94
C ASP A 150 10.40 -19.55 -18.40
N ASP A 151 10.86 -18.49 -17.74
CA ASP A 151 11.32 -18.53 -16.33
C ASP A 151 10.21 -18.34 -15.27
N ASP A 152 8.96 -18.07 -15.66
CA ASP A 152 7.83 -17.83 -14.72
C ASP A 152 6.82 -19.01 -14.64
N LYS A 153 7.10 -20.16 -15.28
CA LYS A 153 6.19 -21.33 -15.27
C LYS A 153 6.11 -22.11 -13.94
N ASP A 154 6.91 -21.73 -12.94
CA ASP A 154 6.88 -22.35 -11.60
C ASP A 154 5.87 -21.67 -10.63
N ASP A 155 5.02 -20.75 -11.11
CA ASP A 155 4.07 -20.02 -10.25
C ASP A 155 2.78 -20.82 -9.91
N ASP A 156 2.51 -21.94 -10.59
CA ASP A 156 1.31 -22.78 -10.34
C ASP A 156 1.30 -23.41 -8.93
N ASP A 157 2.48 -23.58 -8.34
CA ASP A 157 2.68 -24.18 -7.01
C ASP A 157 2.64 -23.17 -5.85
N ARG A 158 2.60 -21.86 -6.13
CA ARG A 158 2.55 -20.86 -5.04
C ARG A 158 1.13 -20.78 -4.47
N GLU A 159 0.90 -21.44 -3.33
CA GLU A 159 -0.34 -21.31 -2.57
C GLU A 159 -0.61 -19.84 -2.20
N LEU A 160 -1.72 -19.27 -2.68
CA LEU A 160 -2.13 -17.93 -2.32
C LEU A 160 -2.32 -17.84 -0.79
N PRO A 161 -1.66 -16.91 -0.09
CA PRO A 161 -1.77 -16.76 1.36
C PRO A 161 -3.14 -16.15 1.71
N VAL A 162 -4.09 -17.00 2.08
CA VAL A 162 -5.43 -16.58 2.51
C VAL A 162 -5.52 -16.61 4.05
N PHE A 163 -6.05 -15.54 4.64
CA PHE A 163 -6.25 -15.36 6.07
C PHE A 163 -7.72 -15.00 6.36
N THR A 164 -8.40 -15.83 7.13
CA THR A 164 -9.77 -15.69 7.63
C THR A 164 -9.80 -14.99 8.98
N CYS A 165 -9.51 -13.69 8.99
CA CYS A 165 -9.28 -12.94 10.22
C CYS A 165 -10.55 -12.66 11.06
N SER A 166 -10.43 -12.76 12.38
CA SER A 166 -11.45 -12.30 13.35
C SER A 166 -10.94 -11.17 14.24
N ALA A 167 -11.15 -9.92 13.80
CA ALA A 167 -10.68 -8.73 14.51
C ALA A 167 -11.31 -8.57 15.91
N ARG A 168 -12.60 -8.89 16.06
CA ARG A 168 -13.30 -8.72 17.34
C ARG A 168 -12.76 -9.68 18.41
N ASP A 169 -12.63 -10.96 18.08
CA ASP A 169 -12.12 -11.93 19.05
C ASP A 169 -10.64 -11.67 19.36
N TYR A 170 -9.83 -11.26 18.39
CA TYR A 170 -8.45 -10.86 18.66
C TYR A 170 -8.35 -9.70 19.65
N MET A 171 -9.18 -8.67 19.49
CA MET A 171 -9.21 -7.53 20.41
C MET A 171 -9.69 -7.91 21.82
N ARG A 172 -10.71 -8.78 21.92
CA ARG A 172 -11.21 -9.32 23.19
C ARG A 172 -10.15 -10.16 23.90
N ILE A 173 -9.48 -11.06 23.18
CA ILE A 173 -8.38 -11.88 23.71
C ILE A 173 -7.24 -11.01 24.22
N LYS A 174 -6.88 -9.94 23.50
CA LYS A 174 -5.85 -8.98 23.93
C LYS A 174 -6.31 -8.00 25.00
N LYS A 175 -7.56 -8.07 25.46
CA LYS A 175 -8.18 -7.14 26.43
C LYS A 175 -8.02 -5.67 26.03
N LYS A 176 -8.09 -5.40 24.72
CA LYS A 176 -7.98 -4.04 24.14
C LYS A 176 -9.34 -3.43 23.78
N THR A 177 -10.43 -4.11 24.11
CA THR A 177 -11.79 -3.61 23.88
C THR A 177 -12.24 -2.66 24.99
N LEU A 178 -13.21 -1.79 24.67
CA LEU A 178 -13.88 -0.93 25.65
C LEU A 178 -14.56 -1.81 26.74
N GLU A 179 -14.67 -1.28 27.96
CA GLU A 179 -15.41 -1.95 29.04
C GLU A 179 -16.84 -2.26 28.54
N GLY A 180 -17.21 -3.56 28.56
CA GLY A 180 -18.54 -4.03 28.15
C GLY A 180 -18.60 -4.90 26.89
N ASP A 181 -17.51 -5.06 26.14
CA ASP A 181 -17.52 -5.78 24.85
C ASP A 181 -17.58 -7.34 24.97
N GLY A 182 -17.55 -7.85 26.20
CA GLY A 182 -17.69 -9.27 26.54
C GLY A 182 -16.47 -10.15 26.22
N ASP A 183 -16.56 -11.41 26.63
CA ASP A 183 -15.55 -12.44 26.38
C ASP A 183 -15.52 -12.87 24.90
N PRO A 184 -14.37 -13.39 24.41
CA PRO A 184 -14.26 -13.86 23.02
C PRO A 184 -15.21 -15.03 22.75
N VAL A 185 -15.87 -15.00 21.58
CA VAL A 185 -16.99 -15.90 21.28
C VAL A 185 -16.55 -17.11 20.47
N CYS A 186 -15.69 -16.91 19.47
CA CYS A 186 -15.33 -17.96 18.52
C CYS A 186 -13.90 -18.48 18.69
N PHE A 187 -12.98 -17.71 19.27
CA PHE A 187 -11.57 -18.12 19.40
C PHE A 187 -11.05 -17.89 20.82
N ALA A 188 -10.27 -18.83 21.34
CA ALA A 188 -9.66 -18.71 22.68
C ALA A 188 -8.22 -18.18 22.62
N HIS A 189 -7.52 -18.47 21.52
CA HIS A 189 -6.13 -18.08 21.30
C HIS A 189 -6.02 -17.07 20.17
N ASP A 190 -5.08 -16.15 20.30
CA ASP A 190 -4.83 -15.14 19.27
C ASP A 190 -4.35 -15.76 17.95
N GLY A 191 -3.63 -16.90 18.01
CA GLY A 191 -3.22 -17.67 16.85
C GLY A 191 -4.38 -18.14 15.96
N ASP A 192 -5.51 -18.57 16.55
CA ASP A 192 -6.67 -19.04 15.80
C ASP A 192 -7.43 -17.91 15.09
N THR A 193 -7.18 -16.64 15.46
CA THR A 193 -7.80 -15.48 14.79
C THR A 193 -7.10 -15.10 13.48
N GLU A 194 -5.97 -15.74 13.18
CA GLU A 194 -5.09 -15.53 12.01
C GLU A 194 -4.52 -14.10 11.84
N ILE A 195 -4.87 -13.14 12.71
CA ILE A 195 -4.32 -11.78 12.68
C ILE A 195 -2.80 -11.75 12.92
N PRO A 196 -2.22 -12.52 13.86
CA PRO A 196 -0.77 -12.61 13.98
C PRO A 196 -0.07 -13.19 12.73
N ALA A 197 -0.72 -14.13 12.04
CA ALA A 197 -0.20 -14.71 10.80
C ALA A 197 -0.24 -13.68 9.65
N LEU A 198 -1.37 -12.97 9.49
CA LEU A 198 -1.50 -11.86 8.54
C LEU A 198 -0.47 -10.75 8.81
N SER A 199 -0.28 -10.37 10.08
CA SER A 199 0.72 -9.35 10.46
C SER A 199 2.15 -9.77 10.11
N ARG A 200 2.52 -11.03 10.36
CA ARG A 200 3.81 -11.58 9.94
C ARG A 200 3.95 -11.59 8.42
N TRP A 201 2.90 -12.00 7.70
CA TRP A 201 2.89 -11.99 6.24
C TRP A 201 3.09 -10.60 5.66
N ILE A 202 2.32 -9.60 6.13
CA ILE A 202 2.48 -8.19 5.74
C ILE A 202 3.90 -7.73 6.06
N SER A 203 4.44 -8.12 7.21
CA SER A 203 5.83 -7.81 7.57
C SER A 203 6.79 -8.37 6.53
N THR A 204 6.68 -9.65 6.17
CA THR A 204 7.48 -10.31 5.12
C THR A 204 7.38 -9.59 3.78
N LEU A 205 6.17 -9.20 3.34
CA LEU A 205 5.98 -8.44 2.10
C LEU A 205 6.70 -7.08 2.13
N THR A 206 6.82 -6.46 3.31
CA THR A 206 7.52 -5.17 3.46
C THR A 206 9.03 -5.28 3.63
N ILE A 207 9.56 -6.48 3.96
CA ILE A 207 11.01 -6.66 4.21
C ILE A 207 11.84 -6.24 2.99
N PRO A 208 11.58 -6.72 1.75
CA PRO A 208 12.41 -6.35 0.60
C PRO A 208 12.45 -4.84 0.35
N ALA A 209 11.30 -4.18 0.44
CA ALA A 209 11.22 -2.73 0.29
C ALA A 209 11.96 -1.97 1.41
N LYS A 210 11.85 -2.45 2.66
CA LYS A 210 12.57 -1.87 3.81
C LYS A 210 14.06 -2.09 3.72
N GLU A 211 14.52 -3.27 3.32
CA GLU A 211 15.93 -3.59 3.11
C GLU A 211 16.51 -2.71 2.01
N GLN A 212 15.81 -2.59 0.88
CA GLN A 212 16.23 -1.72 -0.22
C GLN A 212 16.31 -0.26 0.22
N ALA A 213 15.32 0.24 0.96
CA ALA A 213 15.31 1.60 1.49
C ALA A 213 16.44 1.83 2.52
N THR A 214 16.71 0.85 3.38
CA THR A 214 17.78 0.90 4.38
C THR A 214 19.15 0.88 3.73
N LEU A 215 19.36 0.01 2.73
CA LEU A 215 20.59 -0.02 1.92
C LEU A 215 20.81 1.31 1.20
N HIS A 216 19.75 1.90 0.64
CA HIS A 216 19.82 3.21 0.01
C HIS A 216 20.25 4.28 1.03
N LEU A 217 19.63 4.31 2.21
CA LEU A 217 19.99 5.24 3.29
C LEU A 217 21.46 5.08 3.71
N PHE A 218 21.94 3.85 3.90
CA PHE A 218 23.35 3.63 4.27
C PHE A 218 24.30 4.08 3.16
N VAL A 219 23.96 3.88 1.89
CA VAL A 219 24.74 4.43 0.77
C VAL A 219 24.75 5.96 0.80
N GLU A 220 23.62 6.60 1.11
CA GLU A 220 23.55 8.06 1.27
C GLU A 220 24.42 8.55 2.43
N VAL A 221 24.31 7.92 3.61
CA VAL A 221 25.14 8.25 4.78
C VAL A 221 26.62 8.07 4.45
N LYS A 222 27.01 6.97 3.80
CA LYS A 222 28.39 6.76 3.34
C LYS A 222 28.87 7.88 2.42
N ASN A 223 28.02 8.35 1.50
CA ASN A 223 28.35 9.45 0.59
C ASN A 223 28.50 10.79 1.34
N VAL A 224 27.63 11.07 2.32
CA VAL A 224 27.75 12.26 3.18
C VAL A 224 29.05 12.22 3.98
N LEU A 225 29.34 11.09 4.64
CA LEU A 225 30.59 10.91 5.38
C LEU A 225 31.81 11.14 4.48
N ALA A 226 31.82 10.54 3.29
CA ALA A 226 32.90 10.75 2.31
C ALA A 226 33.03 12.22 1.87
N SER A 227 31.90 12.94 1.74
CA SER A 227 31.88 14.37 1.40
C SER A 227 32.48 15.23 2.52
N VAL A 228 32.08 14.97 3.77
CA VAL A 228 32.57 15.74 4.92
C VAL A 228 34.06 15.45 5.14
N THR A 229 34.48 14.18 5.06
CA THR A 229 35.90 13.82 5.09
C THR A 229 36.69 14.56 4.02
N ALA A 230 36.21 14.58 2.77
CA ALA A 230 36.89 15.28 1.67
C ALA A 230 36.96 16.81 1.84
N SER A 231 36.01 17.40 2.57
CA SER A 231 36.00 18.84 2.91
C SER A 231 36.98 19.17 4.04
N LEU A 232 37.14 18.25 5.00
CA LEU A 232 38.05 18.40 6.14
C LEU A 232 39.49 17.94 5.84
N GLU A 233 39.72 17.13 4.80
CA GLU A 233 41.07 16.74 4.39
C GLU A 233 41.88 17.97 3.94
N GLU A 234 42.92 18.33 4.70
CA GLU A 234 43.81 19.43 4.36
C GLU A 234 44.62 19.09 3.09
N LYS A 235 44.75 20.09 2.21
CA LYS A 235 45.48 19.95 0.94
C LYS A 235 46.74 20.82 1.01
N PRO A 236 47.87 20.28 1.52
CA PRO A 236 49.05 21.08 1.87
C PRO A 236 49.73 21.80 0.69
N HIS A 237 49.37 21.45 -0.55
CA HIS A 237 49.98 22.00 -1.77
C HIS A 237 49.10 23.03 -2.51
N LEU A 238 47.99 23.45 -1.90
CA LEU A 238 47.02 24.33 -2.56
C LEU A 238 47.25 25.79 -2.17
N THR A 239 47.82 26.58 -3.09
CA THR A 239 48.08 28.00 -2.83
C THR A 239 46.79 28.82 -2.87
N PRO A 240 46.69 29.96 -2.16
CA PRO A 240 45.54 30.86 -2.27
C PRO A 240 45.30 31.34 -3.71
N GLN A 241 46.36 31.46 -4.51
CA GLN A 241 46.27 31.83 -5.92
C GLN A 241 45.61 30.74 -6.75
N ASP A 242 45.98 29.47 -6.57
CA ASP A 242 45.33 28.33 -7.25
C ASP A 242 43.83 28.29 -6.95
N ARG A 243 43.46 28.55 -5.69
CA ARG A 243 42.05 28.62 -5.26
C ARG A 243 41.29 29.72 -5.97
N ALA A 244 41.85 30.93 -6.04
CA ALA A 244 41.21 32.05 -6.72
C ALA A 244 41.02 31.78 -8.22
N VAL A 245 42.01 31.14 -8.87
CA VAL A 245 41.91 30.74 -10.29
C VAL A 245 40.83 29.69 -10.50
N LEU A 246 40.79 28.64 -9.67
CA LEU A 246 39.76 27.60 -9.74
C LEU A 246 38.37 28.17 -9.46
N GLN A 247 38.24 29.01 -8.44
CA GLN A 247 36.99 29.64 -8.06
C GLN A 247 36.48 30.56 -9.17
N GLY A 248 37.32 31.42 -9.73
CA GLY A 248 36.92 32.33 -10.82
C GLY A 248 36.47 31.60 -12.09
N ARG A 249 37.02 30.41 -12.36
CA ARG A 249 36.68 29.62 -13.55
C ARG A 249 35.48 28.68 -13.34
N TRP A 250 35.38 28.05 -12.18
CA TRP A 250 34.51 26.88 -11.97
C TRP A 250 33.40 27.10 -10.94
N ARG A 251 33.48 28.13 -10.09
CA ARG A 251 32.37 28.49 -9.20
C ARG A 251 31.26 29.11 -10.03
N SER A 252 30.06 28.58 -9.88
CA SER A 252 28.86 29.21 -10.39
C SER A 252 28.51 30.36 -9.47
N ASN A 253 28.42 31.56 -10.01
CA ASN A 253 27.82 32.66 -9.28
C ASN A 253 26.33 32.40 -9.20
N GLU A 254 25.84 32.12 -7.99
CA GLU A 254 24.42 32.22 -7.69
C GLU A 254 24.09 33.71 -7.73
N ALA A 255 23.88 34.24 -8.94
CA ALA A 255 23.44 35.61 -9.11
C ALA A 255 22.15 35.73 -8.31
N GLN A 256 22.15 36.53 -7.24
CA GLN A 256 20.94 36.88 -6.53
C GLN A 256 19.96 37.38 -7.59
N LEU A 257 18.93 36.57 -7.84
CA LEU A 257 17.83 36.91 -8.72
C LEU A 257 17.19 38.16 -8.12
N VAL A 258 17.60 39.34 -8.57
CA VAL A 258 16.77 40.54 -8.45
C VAL A 258 15.64 40.34 -9.44
N ILE A 259 14.68 39.49 -9.09
CA ILE A 259 13.43 39.37 -9.84
C ILE A 259 12.74 40.73 -9.66
N PRO A 260 12.55 41.52 -10.73
CA PRO A 260 11.82 42.77 -10.61
C PRO A 260 10.42 42.45 -10.05
N PRO A 261 9.95 43.13 -8.99
CA PRO A 261 8.63 42.87 -8.38
C PRO A 261 7.47 42.92 -9.38
N THR A 262 7.67 43.62 -10.51
CA THR A 262 6.69 43.78 -11.59
C THR A 262 6.48 42.52 -12.44
N ALA A 263 7.36 41.52 -12.37
CA ALA A 263 7.27 40.29 -13.17
C ALA A 263 6.39 39.18 -12.56
N ALA A 264 5.90 39.35 -11.32
CA ALA A 264 5.16 38.34 -10.55
C ALA A 264 3.80 37.91 -11.16
N LYS A 265 3.31 38.60 -12.20
CA LYS A 265 2.05 38.25 -12.89
C LYS A 265 2.24 37.31 -14.10
N SER A 266 3.46 37.09 -14.56
CA SER A 266 3.73 36.17 -15.67
C SER A 266 3.95 34.76 -15.11
N LYS A 267 3.14 33.78 -15.54
CA LYS A 267 3.36 32.34 -15.30
C LYS A 267 4.60 31.88 -16.07
N ARG A 268 5.78 32.36 -15.67
CA ARG A 268 7.04 31.88 -16.23
C ARG A 268 7.24 30.42 -15.83
N THR A 269 7.67 29.62 -16.78
CA THR A 269 8.05 28.24 -16.49
C THR A 269 9.30 28.21 -15.59
N ALA A 270 9.46 27.16 -14.79
CA ALA A 270 10.68 26.98 -13.98
C ALA A 270 11.95 27.05 -14.83
N ARG A 271 11.86 26.64 -16.10
CA ARG A 271 12.94 26.72 -17.09
C ARG A 271 13.29 28.15 -17.49
N GLU A 272 12.31 29.01 -17.71
CA GLU A 272 12.57 30.44 -17.98
C GLU A 272 13.25 31.12 -16.78
N LEU A 273 12.84 30.75 -15.56
CA LEU A 273 13.47 31.24 -14.34
C LEU A 273 14.93 30.76 -14.24
N ARG A 274 15.20 29.48 -14.55
CA ARG A 274 16.56 28.92 -14.60
C ARG A 274 17.42 29.57 -15.68
N ALA A 275 16.89 29.76 -16.88
CA ALA A 275 17.58 30.44 -17.97
C ALA A 275 17.93 31.90 -17.60
N ALA A 276 17.05 32.57 -16.85
CA ALA A 276 17.34 33.89 -16.31
C ALA A 276 18.38 33.85 -15.18
N HIS A 277 18.34 32.83 -14.31
CA HIS A 277 19.27 32.66 -13.20
C HIS A 277 20.69 32.38 -13.66
N TYR A 278 20.85 31.54 -14.69
CA TYR A 278 22.16 31.16 -15.22
C TYR A 278 22.59 31.97 -16.45
N GLY A 279 21.73 32.76 -17.09
CA GLY A 279 22.12 33.69 -18.17
C GLY A 279 22.89 33.07 -19.36
N VAL A 280 23.23 33.91 -20.34
CA VAL A 280 23.97 33.47 -21.55
C VAL A 280 25.48 33.34 -21.27
N ARG A 281 25.98 33.98 -20.21
CA ARG A 281 27.41 34.09 -19.88
C ARG A 281 27.79 33.47 -18.53
N ALA A 282 26.93 32.72 -17.85
CA ALA A 282 27.38 32.14 -16.57
C ALA A 282 28.51 31.13 -16.80
N THR A 283 29.62 31.45 -16.18
CA THR A 283 30.73 30.55 -15.91
C THR A 283 30.38 29.66 -14.71
N GLY A 284 31.07 28.54 -14.59
CA GLY A 284 30.90 27.62 -13.48
C GLY A 284 30.25 26.28 -13.84
N ILE A 285 30.35 25.33 -12.91
CA ILE A 285 29.93 23.95 -13.12
C ILE A 285 28.41 23.84 -13.26
N VAL A 286 27.65 24.39 -12.31
CA VAL A 286 26.18 24.34 -12.33
C VAL A 286 25.62 24.96 -13.61
N ALA A 287 26.03 26.17 -13.96
CA ALA A 287 25.51 26.86 -15.15
C ALA A 287 25.73 26.06 -16.44
N ARG A 288 26.94 25.51 -16.61
CA ARG A 288 27.30 24.71 -17.80
C ARG A 288 26.54 23.39 -17.85
N LEU A 289 26.37 22.73 -16.70
CA LEU A 289 25.61 21.48 -16.61
C LEU A 289 24.12 21.71 -16.84
N VAL A 290 23.51 22.71 -16.22
CA VAL A 290 22.08 23.04 -16.42
C VAL A 290 21.79 23.30 -17.90
N LYS A 291 22.63 24.09 -18.58
CA LYS A 291 22.52 24.32 -20.03
C LYS A 291 22.64 23.03 -20.84
N SER A 292 23.53 22.11 -20.45
CA SER A 292 23.69 20.82 -21.12
C SER A 292 22.50 19.88 -20.85
N PHE A 293 21.98 19.92 -19.62
CA PHE A 293 20.84 19.14 -19.16
C PHE A 293 19.53 19.54 -19.81
N GLU A 294 19.40 20.78 -20.29
CA GLU A 294 18.28 21.17 -21.16
C GLU A 294 18.16 20.29 -22.41
N GLY A 295 19.29 19.93 -23.02
CA GLY A 295 19.31 19.01 -24.17
C GLY A 295 18.89 17.59 -23.77
N VAL A 296 19.33 17.14 -22.59
CA VAL A 296 18.97 15.83 -22.03
C VAL A 296 17.48 15.74 -21.74
N SER A 297 16.93 16.74 -21.05
CA SER A 297 15.52 16.84 -20.70
C SER A 297 14.63 16.94 -21.94
N ASN A 298 15.00 17.77 -22.91
CA ASN A 298 14.31 17.88 -24.20
C ASN A 298 14.27 16.53 -24.95
N ALA A 299 15.40 15.82 -25.01
CA ALA A 299 15.46 14.53 -25.68
C ALA A 299 14.59 13.48 -24.96
N VAL A 300 14.62 13.45 -23.63
CA VAL A 300 13.77 12.55 -22.83
C VAL A 300 12.28 12.83 -23.05
N CYS A 301 11.86 14.09 -22.98
CA CYS A 301 10.46 14.44 -23.18
C CYS A 301 10.01 14.19 -24.61
N ARG A 302 10.87 14.41 -25.61
CA ARG A 302 10.58 14.09 -27.00
C ARG A 302 10.37 12.59 -27.19
N ASP A 303 11.25 11.75 -26.64
CA ASP A 303 11.08 10.30 -26.71
C ASP A 303 9.74 9.85 -26.07
N LEU A 304 9.32 10.52 -24.99
CA LEU A 304 8.01 10.28 -24.36
C LEU A 304 6.85 10.79 -25.21
N GLU A 305 6.96 12.00 -25.78
CA GLU A 305 5.95 12.60 -26.65
C GLU A 305 5.76 11.76 -27.92
N ASP A 306 6.84 11.30 -28.54
CA ASP A 306 6.82 10.44 -29.72
C ASP A 306 6.17 9.08 -29.37
N SER A 307 6.53 8.50 -28.22
CA SER A 307 5.94 7.24 -27.76
C SER A 307 4.44 7.37 -27.51
N VAL A 308 4.00 8.46 -26.87
CA VAL A 308 2.59 8.73 -26.62
C VAL A 308 1.88 9.06 -27.93
N THR A 309 2.45 9.87 -28.82
CA THR A 309 1.78 10.28 -30.05
C THR A 309 1.65 9.13 -31.03
N CYS A 310 2.72 8.38 -31.29
CA CYS A 310 2.70 7.29 -32.26
C CYS A 310 2.01 6.03 -31.71
N GLY A 311 2.33 5.65 -30.47
CA GLY A 311 1.80 4.42 -29.88
C GLY A 311 0.36 4.56 -29.37
N LEU A 312 0.07 5.64 -28.63
CA LEU A 312 -1.22 5.78 -27.97
C LEU A 312 -2.32 6.18 -28.93
N GLU A 313 -2.05 6.93 -29.99
CA GLU A 313 -3.11 7.36 -30.90
C GLU A 313 -3.80 6.17 -31.56
N GLN A 314 -3.01 5.22 -32.08
CA GLN A 314 -3.57 4.03 -32.70
C GLN A 314 -4.31 3.18 -31.67
N MET A 315 -3.70 2.95 -30.51
CA MET A 315 -4.34 2.20 -29.44
C MET A 315 -5.63 2.86 -28.96
N CYS A 316 -5.66 4.17 -28.72
CA CYS A 316 -6.87 4.87 -28.31
C CYS A 316 -7.98 4.73 -29.34
N ARG A 317 -7.68 4.78 -30.65
CA ARG A 317 -8.67 4.55 -31.71
C ARG A 317 -9.22 3.13 -31.66
N ASP A 318 -8.36 2.12 -31.55
CA ASP A 318 -8.78 0.73 -31.53
C ASP A 318 -9.60 0.42 -30.28
N HIS A 319 -9.18 0.93 -29.12
CA HIS A 319 -9.90 0.80 -27.86
C HIS A 319 -11.20 1.61 -27.83
N ALA A 320 -11.26 2.78 -28.46
CA ALA A 320 -12.50 3.54 -28.60
C ALA A 320 -13.55 2.76 -29.41
N ARG A 321 -13.13 2.12 -30.51
CA ARG A 321 -14.00 1.25 -31.32
C ARG A 321 -14.51 0.04 -30.53
N LEU A 322 -13.63 -0.63 -29.80
CA LEU A 322 -14.00 -1.78 -28.95
C LEU A 322 -14.96 -1.36 -27.83
N ALA A 323 -14.66 -0.26 -27.15
CA ALA A 323 -15.54 0.31 -26.11
C ALA A 323 -16.90 0.70 -26.69
N ALA A 324 -16.94 1.35 -27.86
CA ALA A 324 -18.17 1.67 -28.56
C ALA A 324 -18.94 0.41 -29.00
N GLY A 325 -18.27 -0.69 -29.32
CA GLY A 325 -18.89 -1.99 -29.56
C GLY A 325 -19.59 -2.55 -28.31
N ALA A 326 -18.94 -2.46 -27.16
CA ALA A 326 -19.41 -3.07 -25.90
C ALA A 326 -20.40 -2.21 -25.09
N VAL A 327 -20.35 -0.88 -25.23
CA VAL A 327 -21.02 0.08 -24.33
C VAL A 327 -22.54 -0.13 -24.21
N VAL A 328 -23.20 -0.53 -25.30
CA VAL A 328 -24.64 -0.78 -25.32
C VAL A 328 -24.98 -2.02 -24.48
N GLY A 329 -24.20 -3.09 -24.63
CA GLY A 329 -24.37 -4.30 -23.82
C GLY A 329 -24.12 -4.05 -22.34
N ILE A 330 -23.12 -3.24 -22.01
CA ILE A 330 -22.84 -2.84 -20.62
C ILE A 330 -24.04 -2.06 -20.03
N SER A 331 -24.58 -1.09 -20.77
CA SER A 331 -25.77 -0.36 -20.35
C SER A 331 -27.00 -1.27 -20.18
N ASP A 332 -27.20 -2.23 -21.08
CA ASP A 332 -28.33 -3.16 -21.04
C ASP A 332 -28.21 -4.12 -19.84
N ASN A 333 -27.02 -4.63 -19.56
CA ASN A 333 -26.72 -5.46 -18.39
C ASN A 333 -26.92 -4.66 -17.09
N PHE A 334 -26.34 -3.46 -17.02
CA PHE A 334 -26.50 -2.55 -15.88
C PHE A 334 -27.97 -2.28 -15.56
N ALA A 335 -28.78 -2.01 -16.59
CA ALA A 335 -30.21 -1.75 -16.44
C ALA A 335 -31.03 -2.99 -16.08
N SER A 336 -30.54 -4.20 -16.37
CA SER A 336 -31.20 -5.48 -16.08
C SER A 336 -30.90 -5.98 -14.66
N ASP A 337 -29.70 -5.69 -14.17
CA ASP A 337 -29.22 -6.07 -12.83
C ASP A 337 -29.88 -5.29 -11.68
N MET A 338 -30.72 -4.31 -11.97
CA MET A 338 -31.33 -3.46 -10.93
C MET A 338 -32.83 -3.27 -11.08
N HIS A 339 -33.48 -3.14 -9.94
CA HIS A 339 -34.89 -2.81 -9.87
C HIS A 339 -35.18 -1.46 -10.56
N TRP A 340 -36.28 -1.37 -11.31
CA TRP A 340 -36.61 -0.22 -12.15
C TRP A 340 -36.63 1.14 -11.42
N ARG A 341 -37.00 1.17 -10.14
CA ARG A 341 -36.94 2.41 -9.32
C ARG A 341 -35.51 2.89 -9.09
N THR A 342 -34.58 1.95 -8.90
CA THR A 342 -33.15 2.25 -8.75
C THR A 342 -32.61 2.79 -10.06
N TYR A 343 -32.89 2.12 -11.18
CA TYR A 343 -32.46 2.57 -12.50
C TYR A 343 -32.98 3.97 -12.83
N ARG A 344 -34.25 4.25 -12.54
CA ARG A 344 -34.83 5.59 -12.71
C ARG A 344 -34.12 6.65 -11.86
N ALA A 345 -33.77 6.33 -10.62
CA ALA A 345 -33.00 7.23 -9.77
C ALA A 345 -31.58 7.46 -10.31
N THR A 346 -30.96 6.43 -10.91
CA THR A 346 -29.68 6.55 -11.62
C THR A 346 -29.77 7.52 -12.80
N LEU A 347 -30.78 7.38 -13.66
CA LEU A 347 -30.99 8.29 -14.80
C LEU A 347 -31.17 9.75 -14.35
N ARG A 348 -32.01 9.99 -13.33
CA ARG A 348 -32.23 11.34 -12.76
C ARG A 348 -31.00 11.96 -12.11
N ARG A 349 -30.01 11.13 -11.74
CA ARG A 349 -28.75 11.57 -11.14
C ARG A 349 -27.58 11.43 -12.13
N HIS A 350 -27.89 11.51 -13.43
CA HIS A 350 -26.92 11.47 -14.51
C HIS A 350 -25.92 10.31 -14.39
N GLY A 351 -26.42 9.11 -14.09
CA GLY A 351 -25.62 7.89 -13.98
C GLY A 351 -25.13 7.54 -12.57
N ILE A 352 -25.27 8.43 -11.58
CA ILE A 352 -24.65 8.28 -10.26
C ILE A 352 -25.70 7.90 -9.19
N PHE A 353 -25.96 6.60 -9.00
CA PHE A 353 -26.83 6.14 -7.91
C PHE A 353 -26.61 4.67 -7.50
N LYS A 354 -26.07 4.47 -6.29
CA LYS A 354 -25.64 3.16 -5.71
C LYS A 354 -24.53 2.47 -6.50
N LYS A 355 -24.71 2.30 -7.81
CA LYS A 355 -23.69 1.99 -8.80
C LYS A 355 -23.55 3.20 -9.74
N ASP A 356 -22.35 3.41 -10.28
CA ASP A 356 -22.07 4.51 -11.20
C ASP A 356 -21.94 3.98 -12.63
N LEU A 357 -22.95 4.24 -13.45
CA LEU A 357 -22.96 3.82 -14.85
C LEU A 357 -21.80 4.46 -15.62
N ASN A 358 -21.45 5.71 -15.32
CA ASN A 358 -20.39 6.40 -16.04
C ASN A 358 -19.04 5.73 -15.81
N ILE A 359 -18.80 5.21 -14.60
CA ILE A 359 -17.60 4.41 -14.30
C ILE A 359 -17.61 3.12 -15.11
N GLU A 360 -18.71 2.36 -15.13
CA GLU A 360 -18.79 1.09 -15.86
C GLU A 360 -18.57 1.28 -17.38
N LEU A 361 -19.17 2.31 -17.97
CA LEU A 361 -18.94 2.64 -19.38
C LEU A 361 -17.50 3.09 -19.65
N THR A 362 -16.92 3.88 -18.73
CA THR A 362 -15.52 4.31 -18.83
C THR A 362 -14.54 3.15 -18.66
N MET A 363 -14.86 2.16 -17.83
CA MET A 363 -14.03 0.97 -17.61
C MET A 363 -13.79 0.18 -18.89
N ALA A 364 -14.80 0.05 -19.76
CA ALA A 364 -14.66 -0.59 -21.07
C ALA A 364 -13.55 0.03 -21.93
N PHE A 365 -13.40 1.35 -21.84
CA PHE A 365 -12.34 2.09 -22.52
C PHE A 365 -11.02 2.03 -21.76
N THR A 366 -11.05 2.27 -20.44
CA THR A 366 -9.82 2.46 -19.65
C THR A 366 -9.12 1.17 -19.25
N GLN A 367 -9.81 0.04 -19.05
CA GLN A 367 -9.18 -1.16 -18.48
C GLN A 367 -8.11 -1.74 -19.41
N ARG A 368 -8.41 -1.81 -20.72
CA ARG A 368 -7.48 -2.30 -21.74
C ARG A 368 -6.36 -1.29 -22.02
N ILE A 369 -6.69 0.01 -22.09
CA ILE A 369 -5.69 1.08 -22.21
C ILE A 369 -4.77 1.05 -20.99
N ALA A 370 -5.32 0.87 -19.78
CA ALA A 370 -4.62 0.97 -18.49
C ALA A 370 -3.42 0.04 -18.40
N ASN A 371 -3.55 -1.18 -18.88
CA ASN A 371 -2.48 -2.17 -18.84
C ASN A 371 -1.44 -1.88 -19.92
N SER A 372 -1.89 -1.68 -21.16
CA SER A 372 -1.03 -1.44 -22.32
C SER A 372 -0.13 -0.21 -22.17
N TRP A 373 -0.70 0.96 -21.85
CA TRP A 373 0.10 2.19 -21.71
C TRP A 373 0.98 2.19 -20.46
N THR A 374 0.57 1.57 -19.35
CA THR A 374 1.35 1.53 -18.10
C THR A 374 2.56 0.64 -18.33
N HIS A 375 2.38 -0.49 -19.02
CA HIS A 375 3.46 -1.34 -19.44
C HIS A 375 4.38 -0.61 -20.43
N MET A 376 3.85 -0.07 -21.54
CA MET A 376 4.63 0.68 -22.53
C MET A 376 5.45 1.78 -21.87
N ILE A 377 4.83 2.60 -21.01
CA ILE A 377 5.48 3.72 -20.37
C ILE A 377 6.43 3.27 -19.28
N ARG A 378 6.14 2.23 -18.50
CA ARG A 378 7.11 1.69 -17.54
C ARG A 378 8.31 1.10 -18.25
N VAL A 379 8.12 0.30 -19.31
CA VAL A 379 9.21 -0.23 -20.12
C VAL A 379 9.97 0.90 -20.80
N ARG A 380 9.32 1.93 -21.32
CA ARG A 380 10.02 3.07 -21.94
C ARG A 380 10.71 3.96 -20.88
N LEU A 381 10.10 4.22 -19.73
CA LEU A 381 10.72 4.96 -18.62
C LEU A 381 11.77 4.13 -17.86
N ALA A 382 11.73 2.81 -17.93
CA ALA A 382 12.73 1.94 -17.32
C ALA A 382 13.89 1.65 -18.29
N SER A 383 13.56 1.32 -19.55
CA SER A 383 14.50 0.87 -20.58
C SER A 383 14.97 2.00 -21.51
N SER A 384 14.10 2.97 -21.84
CA SER A 384 14.45 4.11 -22.72
C SER A 384 15.00 5.32 -21.96
N PHE A 385 15.04 5.27 -20.64
CA PHE A 385 15.71 6.28 -19.82
C PHE A 385 17.22 6.08 -19.86
N ARG A 386 17.78 6.32 -21.05
CA ARG A 386 19.15 6.79 -21.22
C ARG A 386 19.39 8.10 -20.45
N LEU A 387 18.49 8.59 -19.57
CA LEU A 387 18.78 9.74 -18.71
C LEU A 387 20.12 9.57 -18.04
N LYS A 388 20.37 8.42 -17.40
CA LYS A 388 21.65 8.20 -16.72
C LYS A 388 22.80 8.33 -17.71
N GLN A 389 22.72 7.69 -18.88
CA GLN A 389 23.77 7.78 -19.89
C GLN A 389 23.94 9.19 -20.48
N ARG A 390 22.84 9.82 -20.92
CA ARG A 390 22.75 11.14 -21.54
C ARG A 390 23.14 12.26 -20.57
N ALA A 391 22.81 12.15 -19.28
CA ALA A 391 23.20 13.11 -18.24
C ALA A 391 24.63 12.87 -17.76
N MET A 392 25.10 11.62 -17.68
CA MET A 392 26.48 11.34 -17.28
C MET A 392 27.48 11.81 -18.34
N ALA A 393 27.15 11.77 -19.63
CA ALA A 393 28.05 12.24 -20.69
C ALA A 393 28.53 13.71 -20.51
N PRO A 394 27.66 14.73 -20.36
CA PRO A 394 28.09 16.10 -20.12
C PRO A 394 28.75 16.29 -18.76
N ILE A 395 28.37 15.52 -17.72
CA ILE A 395 29.05 15.57 -16.42
C ILE A 395 30.49 15.10 -16.55
N THR A 396 30.72 13.93 -17.16
CA THR A 396 32.05 13.38 -17.36
C THR A 396 32.90 14.32 -18.21
N ALA A 397 32.38 14.80 -19.34
CA ALA A 397 33.10 15.73 -20.22
C ALA A 397 33.51 17.02 -19.49
N LEU A 398 32.61 17.59 -18.68
CA LEU A 398 32.91 18.79 -17.91
C LEU A 398 33.94 18.54 -16.81
N LEU A 399 33.86 17.39 -16.13
CA LEU A 399 34.83 17.03 -15.09
C LEU A 399 36.20 16.66 -15.66
N ASP A 400 36.25 16.09 -16.86
CA ASP A 400 37.51 15.85 -17.58
C ASP A 400 38.18 17.18 -17.96
N GLU A 401 37.40 18.15 -18.45
CA GLU A 401 37.90 19.50 -18.70
C GLU A 401 38.38 20.18 -17.42
N PHE A 402 37.64 20.01 -16.32
CA PHE A 402 38.05 20.49 -15.00
C PHE A 402 39.42 19.90 -14.63
N THR A 403 39.56 18.58 -14.65
CA THR A 403 40.81 17.89 -14.31
C THR A 403 41.96 18.28 -15.23
N ALA A 404 41.71 18.53 -16.52
CA ALA A 404 42.70 19.01 -17.48
C ALA A 404 43.14 20.45 -17.21
N SER A 405 42.26 21.29 -16.65
CA SER A 405 42.55 22.70 -16.34
C SER A 405 43.36 22.93 -15.06
N VAL A 406 43.45 21.90 -14.21
CA VAL A 406 44.07 21.95 -12.89
C VAL A 406 45.59 21.74 -13.01
N PRO A 407 46.42 22.48 -12.23
CA PRO A 407 47.87 22.27 -12.18
C PRO A 407 48.27 20.83 -11.86
N ASP A 408 49.44 20.38 -12.35
CA ASP A 408 49.90 18.99 -12.24
C ASP A 408 49.92 18.46 -10.80
N HIS A 409 50.33 19.29 -9.83
CA HIS A 409 50.37 18.92 -8.42
C HIS A 409 48.99 18.67 -7.79
N LEU A 410 47.91 19.14 -8.43
CA LEU A 410 46.54 18.96 -7.97
C LEU A 410 45.75 17.92 -8.76
N LYS A 411 46.29 17.39 -9.87
CA LYS A 411 45.59 16.43 -10.74
C LYS A 411 45.15 15.16 -10.02
N ALA A 412 45.97 14.62 -9.11
CA ALA A 412 45.60 13.44 -8.34
C ALA A 412 44.38 13.69 -7.44
N CYS A 413 44.35 14.85 -6.77
CA CYS A 413 43.24 15.27 -5.93
C CYS A 413 41.98 15.55 -6.77
N ALA A 414 42.13 16.24 -7.91
CA ALA A 414 41.05 16.49 -8.85
C ALA A 414 40.42 15.19 -9.37
N LYS A 415 41.22 14.19 -9.72
CA LYS A 415 40.74 12.86 -10.13
C LYS A 415 39.98 12.14 -9.00
N LYS A 416 40.47 12.18 -7.76
CA LYS A 416 39.77 11.62 -6.59
C LYS A 416 38.39 12.26 -6.43
N ASN A 417 38.31 13.59 -6.52
CA ASN A 417 37.07 14.34 -6.41
C ASN A 417 36.13 14.10 -7.59
N GLN A 418 36.67 13.99 -8.81
CA GLN A 418 35.90 13.64 -10.01
C GLN A 418 35.20 12.29 -9.86
N VAL A 419 35.91 11.25 -9.41
CA VAL A 419 35.31 9.92 -9.18
C VAL A 419 34.18 10.00 -8.14
N SER A 420 34.39 10.75 -7.05
CA SER A 420 33.37 11.00 -6.03
C SER A 420 32.13 11.72 -6.59
N ALA A 421 32.34 12.81 -7.34
CA ALA A 421 31.28 13.59 -7.97
C ALA A 421 30.48 12.75 -8.98
N LEU A 422 31.14 11.91 -9.78
CA LEU A 422 30.48 10.99 -10.71
C LEU A 422 29.61 9.95 -9.98
N ASN A 423 30.06 9.42 -8.85
CA ASN A 423 29.27 8.47 -8.07
C ASN A 423 28.02 9.13 -7.48
N ILE A 424 28.15 10.36 -6.99
CA ILE A 424 27.05 11.09 -6.37
C ILE A 424 26.05 11.58 -7.42
N ALA A 425 26.52 11.94 -8.61
CA ALA A 425 25.67 12.19 -9.76
C ALA A 425 24.87 10.94 -10.14
N ARG A 426 25.50 9.75 -10.22
CA ARG A 426 24.80 8.49 -10.52
C ARG A 426 23.68 8.17 -9.54
N THR A 427 23.95 8.31 -8.24
CA THR A 427 22.94 8.08 -7.19
C THR A 427 21.81 9.09 -7.29
N SER A 428 22.14 10.38 -7.45
CA SER A 428 21.15 11.46 -7.55
C SER A 428 20.28 11.36 -8.80
N LEU A 429 20.83 10.88 -9.92
CA LEU A 429 20.06 10.58 -11.15
C LEU A 429 19.08 9.41 -10.95
N GLY A 430 19.40 8.45 -10.07
CA GLY A 430 18.47 7.41 -9.65
C GLY A 430 17.27 8.00 -8.90
N GLY A 431 17.52 8.94 -7.99
CA GLY A 431 16.48 9.71 -7.31
C GLY A 431 15.59 10.50 -8.29
N ALA A 432 16.21 11.17 -9.27
CA ALA A 432 15.50 11.91 -10.32
C ALA A 432 14.55 11.01 -11.12
N ARG A 433 15.02 9.82 -11.54
CA ARG A 433 14.18 8.82 -12.21
C ARG A 433 12.96 8.45 -11.37
N ASN A 434 13.15 8.16 -10.08
CA ASN A 434 12.05 7.74 -9.21
C ASN A 434 11.04 8.87 -8.95
N ALA A 435 11.50 10.12 -8.87
CA ALA A 435 10.62 11.27 -8.77
C ALA A 435 9.74 11.42 -10.02
N ILE A 436 10.33 11.25 -11.21
CA ILE A 436 9.60 11.31 -12.49
C ILE A 436 8.57 10.20 -12.60
N LEU A 437 8.93 8.96 -12.24
CA LEU A 437 8.00 7.83 -12.24
C LEU A 437 6.80 8.11 -11.33
N ARG A 438 7.03 8.64 -10.12
CA ARG A 438 5.95 9.02 -9.20
C ARG A 438 5.07 10.14 -9.76
N ALA A 439 5.68 11.21 -10.26
CA ALA A 439 4.95 12.34 -10.85
C ALA A 439 4.08 11.88 -12.03
N TRP A 440 4.59 10.96 -12.85
CA TRP A 440 3.87 10.36 -13.94
C TRP A 440 2.70 9.48 -13.47
N GLU A 441 2.92 8.59 -12.50
CA GLU A 441 1.86 7.72 -11.96
C GLU A 441 0.72 8.50 -11.29
N GLU A 442 1.05 9.58 -10.58
CA GLU A 442 0.05 10.49 -10.00
C GLU A 442 -0.78 11.17 -11.08
N ASP A 443 -0.13 11.63 -12.14
CA ASP A 443 -0.79 12.27 -13.27
C ASP A 443 -1.66 11.27 -14.03
N LEU A 444 -1.21 10.05 -14.27
CA LEU A 444 -2.03 8.98 -14.87
C LEU A 444 -3.30 8.72 -14.07
N LYS A 445 -3.18 8.57 -12.74
CA LYS A 445 -4.34 8.38 -11.84
C LYS A 445 -5.30 9.57 -11.91
N ARG A 446 -4.79 10.79 -12.03
CA ARG A 446 -5.62 11.98 -12.20
C ARG A 446 -6.34 11.93 -13.55
N ILE A 447 -5.63 11.60 -14.62
CA ILE A 447 -6.17 11.60 -15.99
C ILE A 447 -7.26 10.54 -16.17
N THR A 448 -7.07 9.33 -15.65
CA THR A 448 -8.11 8.29 -15.72
C THR A 448 -9.39 8.71 -14.99
N ARG A 449 -9.27 9.44 -13.87
CA ARG A 449 -10.42 10.00 -13.14
C ARG A 449 -11.14 11.11 -13.91
N LEU A 450 -10.49 11.78 -14.86
CA LEU A 450 -11.11 12.83 -15.68
C LEU A 450 -12.01 12.26 -16.78
N LEU A 451 -11.82 11.00 -17.16
CA LEU A 451 -12.62 10.36 -18.21
C LEU A 451 -14.07 10.10 -17.78
N VAL A 452 -14.31 9.83 -16.48
CA VAL A 452 -15.67 9.58 -15.97
C VAL A 452 -16.57 10.82 -16.09
N PRO A 453 -16.17 12.02 -15.61
CA PRO A 453 -16.92 13.25 -15.87
C PRO A 453 -17.07 13.58 -17.36
N PHE A 454 -16.07 13.22 -18.17
CA PHE A 454 -16.11 13.45 -19.62
C PHE A 454 -17.21 12.61 -20.29
N VAL A 455 -17.25 11.30 -20.00
CA VAL A 455 -18.31 10.39 -20.46
C VAL A 455 -19.68 10.85 -19.97
N GLN A 456 -19.79 11.26 -18.69
CA GLN A 456 -21.03 11.78 -18.14
C GLN A 456 -21.53 13.02 -18.90
N LEU A 457 -20.63 13.95 -19.28
CA LEU A 457 -20.99 15.14 -20.03
C LEU A 457 -21.63 14.78 -21.38
N HIS A 458 -21.07 13.80 -22.10
CA HIS A 458 -21.64 13.32 -23.37
C HIS A 458 -23.00 12.63 -23.22
N LEU A 459 -23.27 12.04 -22.05
CA LEU A 459 -24.50 11.29 -21.77
C LEU A 459 -25.57 12.12 -21.05
N THR A 460 -25.26 13.35 -20.63
CA THR A 460 -26.16 14.18 -19.82
C THR A 460 -27.50 14.40 -20.50
N GLU A 461 -27.50 14.71 -21.81
CA GLU A 461 -28.71 14.84 -22.61
C GLU A 461 -29.52 13.53 -22.64
N GLY A 462 -28.87 12.39 -22.89
CA GLY A 462 -29.52 11.09 -22.87
C GLY A 462 -30.17 10.75 -21.52
N TYR A 463 -29.49 11.08 -20.42
CA TYR A 463 -30.03 10.92 -19.07
C TYR A 463 -31.28 11.78 -18.85
N GLU A 464 -31.26 13.04 -19.27
CA GLU A 464 -32.38 13.98 -19.13
C GLU A 464 -33.59 13.55 -19.96
N LEU A 465 -33.37 13.17 -21.22
CA LEU A 465 -34.42 12.67 -22.12
C LEU A 465 -35.08 11.40 -21.56
N ALA A 466 -34.28 10.44 -21.08
CA ALA A 466 -34.80 9.21 -20.48
C ALA A 466 -35.50 9.49 -19.14
N ALA A 467 -34.98 10.39 -18.32
CA ALA A 467 -35.61 10.79 -17.06
C ALA A 467 -36.97 11.47 -17.28
N GLY A 468 -37.13 12.28 -18.33
CA GLY A 468 -38.34 13.05 -18.63
C GLY A 468 -39.57 12.27 -19.13
N ALA A 469 -39.44 10.99 -19.49
CA ALA A 469 -40.49 10.17 -20.12
C ALA A 469 -41.67 9.75 -19.19
N GLU A 470 -42.02 10.53 -18.16
CA GLU A 470 -42.63 10.06 -16.90
C GLU A 470 -44.14 9.72 -16.88
N ARG A 471 -44.87 9.66 -18.00
CA ARG A 471 -46.35 9.80 -17.93
C ARG A 471 -47.26 8.57 -18.14
N LYS A 472 -46.78 7.34 -18.42
CA LYS A 472 -47.69 6.16 -18.67
C LYS A 472 -47.18 4.77 -18.20
N LYS A 473 -48.07 3.78 -18.09
CA LYS A 473 -47.69 2.36 -17.85
C LYS A 473 -46.73 1.88 -18.97
N GLY A 474 -45.63 1.19 -18.62
CA GLY A 474 -44.56 0.80 -19.58
C GLY A 474 -43.35 1.76 -19.64
N ILE A 475 -43.30 2.81 -18.81
CA ILE A 475 -42.20 3.79 -18.73
C ILE A 475 -40.82 3.13 -18.68
N SER A 476 -40.59 2.09 -17.87
CA SER A 476 -39.23 1.57 -17.69
C SER A 476 -38.62 1.04 -18.99
N ALA A 477 -39.42 0.37 -19.84
CA ALA A 477 -38.95 -0.11 -21.14
C ALA A 477 -38.67 1.05 -22.10
N LEU A 478 -39.52 2.08 -22.06
CA LEU A 478 -39.34 3.30 -22.84
C LEU A 478 -38.09 4.09 -22.41
N GLN A 479 -37.84 4.24 -21.10
CA GLN A 479 -36.65 4.93 -20.58
C GLN A 479 -35.37 4.21 -20.98
N LYS A 480 -35.33 2.88 -20.83
CA LYS A 480 -34.22 2.04 -21.31
C LYS A 480 -34.00 2.25 -22.80
N LYS A 481 -35.07 2.21 -23.60
CA LYS A 481 -34.99 2.44 -25.05
C LYS A 481 -34.46 3.83 -25.39
N ILE A 482 -35.00 4.91 -24.80
CA ILE A 482 -34.55 6.28 -25.05
C ILE A 482 -33.06 6.44 -24.75
N PHE A 483 -32.62 5.98 -23.58
CA PHE A 483 -31.21 6.08 -23.20
C PHE A 483 -30.31 5.23 -24.11
N ARG A 484 -30.75 4.00 -24.43
CA ARG A 484 -30.04 3.09 -25.34
C ARG A 484 -29.90 3.67 -26.75
N ASP A 485 -30.96 4.25 -27.30
CA ASP A 485 -30.96 4.87 -28.62
C ASP A 485 -30.02 6.08 -28.64
N HIS A 486 -30.02 6.90 -27.58
CA HIS A 486 -29.06 8.00 -27.44
C HIS A 486 -27.61 7.49 -27.36
N LEU A 487 -27.37 6.43 -26.58
CA LEU A 487 -26.06 5.82 -26.45
C LEU A 487 -25.55 5.26 -27.80
N ILE A 488 -26.43 4.64 -28.59
CA ILE A 488 -26.10 4.15 -29.95
C ILE A 488 -25.61 5.28 -30.85
N VAL A 489 -26.24 6.45 -30.77
CA VAL A 489 -25.86 7.62 -31.57
C VAL A 489 -24.55 8.25 -31.08
N LYS A 490 -24.31 8.27 -29.77
CA LYS A 490 -23.16 9.00 -29.18
C LYS A 490 -21.91 8.17 -28.97
N LYS A 491 -22.00 6.84 -28.88
CA LYS A 491 -20.89 5.97 -28.45
C LYS A 491 -19.56 6.20 -29.18
N ASP A 492 -19.58 6.33 -30.50
CA ASP A 492 -18.34 6.46 -31.29
C ASP A 492 -17.70 7.83 -31.02
N THR A 493 -18.47 8.91 -31.16
CA THR A 493 -18.00 10.28 -30.87
C THR A 493 -17.53 10.45 -29.43
N MET A 494 -18.23 9.85 -28.46
CA MET A 494 -17.90 9.95 -27.04
C MET A 494 -16.53 9.33 -26.73
N PHE A 495 -16.22 8.15 -27.25
CA PHE A 495 -14.95 7.49 -26.99
C PHE A 495 -13.80 8.04 -27.85
N ASP A 496 -14.07 8.48 -29.08
CA ASP A 496 -13.07 9.16 -29.92
C ASP A 496 -12.63 10.48 -29.26
N GLU A 497 -13.58 11.30 -28.81
CA GLU A 497 -13.27 12.55 -28.11
C GLU A 497 -12.61 12.29 -26.74
N ALA A 498 -13.01 11.22 -26.03
CA ALA A 498 -12.34 10.79 -24.80
C ALA A 498 -10.86 10.40 -25.04
N GLY A 499 -10.58 9.72 -26.15
CA GLY A 499 -9.21 9.41 -26.59
C GLY A 499 -8.38 10.66 -26.91
N LEU A 500 -8.99 11.65 -27.58
CA LEU A 500 -8.34 12.94 -27.84
C LEU A 500 -8.05 13.72 -26.55
N ALA A 501 -9.01 13.76 -25.62
CA ALA A 501 -8.85 14.38 -24.31
C ALA A 501 -7.74 13.69 -23.50
N LEU A 502 -7.72 12.36 -23.49
CA LEU A 502 -6.69 11.54 -22.86
C LEU A 502 -5.30 11.90 -23.37
N ARG A 503 -5.11 11.92 -24.70
CA ARG A 503 -3.85 12.31 -25.35
C ARG A 503 -3.41 13.72 -24.93
N LYS A 504 -4.32 14.69 -24.98
CA LYS A 504 -4.04 16.08 -24.58
C LYS A 504 -3.54 16.16 -23.13
N HIS A 505 -4.17 15.43 -22.22
CA HIS A 505 -3.77 15.43 -20.82
C HIS A 505 -2.43 14.73 -20.58
N LEU A 506 -2.11 13.69 -21.34
CA LEU A 506 -0.80 13.03 -21.25
C LEU A 506 0.33 13.93 -21.73
N VAL A 507 0.14 14.66 -22.83
CA VAL A 507 1.13 15.66 -23.28
C VAL A 507 1.36 16.71 -22.20
N ALA A 508 0.31 17.16 -21.52
CA ALA A 508 0.45 18.06 -20.37
C ALA A 508 1.20 17.42 -19.19
N ALA A 509 0.98 16.12 -18.93
CA ALA A 509 1.73 15.38 -17.91
C ALA A 509 3.22 15.23 -18.27
N ILE A 510 3.56 15.06 -19.55
CA ILE A 510 4.96 15.04 -20.02
C ILE A 510 5.63 16.38 -19.74
N GLN A 511 4.92 17.50 -19.91
CA GLN A 511 5.46 18.82 -19.56
C GLN A 511 5.73 18.95 -18.05
N LYS A 512 4.86 18.40 -17.19
CA LYS A 512 5.14 18.35 -15.74
C LYS A 512 6.35 17.47 -15.42
N VAL A 513 6.49 16.33 -16.11
CA VAL A 513 7.69 15.47 -16.01
C VAL A 513 8.96 16.24 -16.41
N ARG A 514 8.89 17.08 -17.46
CA ARG A 514 10.00 17.95 -17.87
C ARG A 514 10.42 18.88 -16.74
N ASP A 515 9.46 19.56 -16.11
CA ASP A 515 9.73 20.51 -15.04
C ASP A 515 10.36 19.81 -13.83
N THR A 516 9.83 18.64 -13.42
CA THR A 516 10.39 17.81 -12.35
C THR A 516 11.80 17.29 -12.70
N LEU A 517 12.01 16.83 -13.94
CA LEU A 517 13.30 16.34 -14.39
C LEU A 517 14.37 17.44 -14.33
N ASP A 518 14.04 18.61 -14.85
CA ASP A 518 14.94 19.74 -14.86
C ASP A 518 15.34 20.19 -13.44
N GLU A 519 14.40 20.25 -12.50
CA GLU A 519 14.66 20.58 -11.10
C GLU A 519 15.65 19.59 -10.48
N HIS A 520 15.43 18.29 -10.69
CA HIS A 520 16.35 17.27 -10.20
C HIS A 520 17.71 17.31 -10.89
N LEU A 521 17.78 17.61 -12.18
CA LEU A 521 19.04 17.77 -12.91
C LEU A 521 19.83 18.99 -12.42
N GLU A 522 19.17 20.09 -12.08
CA GLU A 522 19.81 21.22 -11.41
C GLU A 522 20.39 20.81 -10.04
N MET A 523 19.64 20.05 -9.24
CA MET A 523 20.14 19.53 -7.97
C MET A 523 21.35 18.59 -8.14
N VAL A 524 21.37 17.78 -9.20
CA VAL A 524 22.55 16.97 -9.58
C VAL A 524 23.74 17.89 -9.88
N ALA A 525 23.54 18.94 -10.67
CA ALA A 525 24.59 19.90 -11.01
C ALA A 525 25.17 20.58 -9.76
N LYS A 526 24.30 21.02 -8.83
CA LYS A 526 24.69 21.64 -7.55
C LYS A 526 25.52 20.69 -6.69
N LYS A 527 25.12 19.42 -6.60
CA LYS A 527 25.89 18.39 -5.89
C LYS A 527 27.26 18.18 -6.54
N VAL A 528 27.33 18.07 -7.86
CA VAL A 528 28.62 17.93 -8.58
C VAL A 528 29.54 19.11 -8.25
N GLU A 529 29.04 20.35 -8.34
CA GLU A 529 29.84 21.52 -8.00
C GLU A 529 30.29 21.52 -6.54
N MET A 530 29.39 21.23 -5.59
CA MET A 530 29.71 21.13 -4.16
C MET A 530 30.87 20.16 -3.88
N HIS A 531 30.93 19.02 -4.57
CA HIS A 531 32.06 18.09 -4.44
C HIS A 531 33.36 18.64 -5.00
N MET A 532 33.28 19.31 -6.14
CA MET A 532 34.46 19.93 -6.75
C MET A 532 34.93 21.13 -5.92
N ALA A 533 34.01 21.84 -5.26
CA ALA A 533 34.28 23.03 -4.47
C ALA A 533 35.25 22.80 -3.31
N THR A 534 35.34 21.58 -2.81
CA THR A 534 36.36 21.17 -1.84
C THR A 534 37.80 21.45 -2.32
N LEU A 535 38.05 21.67 -3.62
CA LEU A 535 39.37 22.04 -4.14
C LEU A 535 39.69 23.53 -4.03
N TRP A 536 38.69 24.42 -3.98
CA TRP A 536 38.90 25.87 -3.93
C TRP A 536 38.30 26.55 -2.70
N GLU A 537 37.44 25.88 -1.96
CA GLU A 537 36.99 26.31 -0.65
C GLU A 537 38.05 25.94 0.38
N SER A 538 38.51 26.92 1.16
CA SER A 538 39.43 26.71 2.28
C SER A 538 38.74 27.08 3.56
N PRO A 539 38.80 26.23 4.60
CA PRO A 539 38.60 26.72 5.95
C PRO A 539 39.69 27.76 6.25
N VAL A 540 39.32 28.85 6.93
CA VAL A 540 40.28 29.70 7.64
C VAL A 540 40.85 28.84 8.76
N VAL A 541 42.17 28.76 8.89
CA VAL A 541 42.81 27.78 9.78
C VAL A 541 43.49 28.51 10.94
N THR A 542 42.92 28.41 12.13
CA THR A 542 43.64 28.60 13.40
C THR A 542 44.26 27.28 13.85
N GLU A 543 45.23 27.29 14.77
CA GLU A 543 45.85 26.06 15.29
C GLU A 543 44.83 25.15 16.01
N ASP A 544 43.85 25.76 16.67
CA ASP A 544 42.75 25.06 17.34
C ASP A 544 41.81 24.36 16.33
N ASP A 545 41.61 24.98 15.15
CA ASP A 545 40.83 24.39 14.06
C ASP A 545 41.50 23.12 13.51
N VAL A 546 42.84 23.06 13.46
CA VAL A 546 43.57 21.87 12.98
C VAL A 546 43.36 20.69 13.93
N LYS A 547 43.48 20.93 15.25
CA LYS A 547 43.25 19.90 16.27
C LYS A 547 41.82 19.38 16.22
N THR A 548 40.84 20.28 16.17
CA THR A 548 39.41 19.94 16.08
C THR A 548 39.09 19.16 14.80
N ARG A 549 39.69 19.57 13.67
CA ARG A 549 39.51 18.90 12.38
C ARG A 549 40.06 17.47 12.37
N ASN A 550 41.24 17.25 12.92
CA ASN A 550 41.84 15.92 13.02
C ASN A 550 41.01 14.99 13.92
N ALA A 551 40.48 15.50 15.03
CA ALA A 551 39.55 14.75 15.88
C ALA A 551 38.27 14.37 15.11
N ALA A 552 37.68 15.32 14.38
CA ALA A 552 36.49 15.05 13.56
C ALA A 552 36.76 14.02 12.44
N LEU A 553 37.91 14.08 11.78
CA LEU A 553 38.31 13.10 10.76
C LEU A 553 38.41 11.68 11.32
N ALA A 554 38.93 11.52 12.54
CA ALA A 554 39.00 10.22 13.21
C ALA A 554 37.60 9.65 13.47
N THR A 555 36.68 10.46 14.01
CA THR A 555 35.28 10.07 14.25
C THR A 555 34.55 9.72 12.95
N LEU A 556 34.76 10.49 11.88
CA LEU A 556 34.16 10.22 10.57
C LEU A 556 34.66 8.91 9.97
N ALA A 557 35.95 8.58 10.14
CA ALA A 557 36.53 7.32 9.68
C ALA A 557 35.91 6.11 10.41
N GLU A 558 35.69 6.23 11.72
CA GLU A 558 35.01 5.21 12.53
C GLU A 558 33.57 4.97 12.03
N HIS A 559 32.77 6.03 11.91
CA HIS A 559 31.40 5.93 11.41
C HIS A 559 31.33 5.39 9.98
N LYS A 560 32.28 5.75 9.12
CA LYS A 560 32.35 5.23 7.76
C LYS A 560 32.59 3.72 7.76
N ALA A 561 33.51 3.23 8.60
CA ALA A 561 33.79 1.80 8.73
C ALA A 561 32.57 1.04 9.27
N GLU A 562 31.82 1.63 10.21
CA GLU A 562 30.57 1.06 10.73
C GLU A 562 29.48 0.95 9.65
N VAL A 563 29.25 2.03 8.88
CA VAL A 563 28.28 2.01 7.77
C VAL A 563 28.67 0.99 6.69
N GLU A 564 29.96 0.89 6.36
CA GLU A 564 30.45 -0.12 5.40
C GLU A 564 30.22 -1.54 5.91
N ARG A 565 30.35 -1.78 7.22
CA ARG A 565 30.01 -3.07 7.84
C ARG A 565 28.52 -3.38 7.70
N TRP A 566 27.63 -2.40 7.91
CA TRP A 566 26.19 -2.58 7.75
C TRP A 566 25.77 -2.82 6.30
N ILE A 567 26.43 -2.18 5.32
CA ILE A 567 26.17 -2.43 3.90
C ILE A 567 26.63 -3.85 3.49
N ALA A 568 27.69 -4.38 4.11
CA ALA A 568 28.21 -5.71 3.82
C ALA A 568 27.43 -6.86 4.48
N ALA A 569 26.83 -6.62 5.65
CA ALA A 569 26.15 -7.64 6.46
C ALA A 569 25.00 -8.42 5.75
N PRO A 570 24.13 -7.81 4.91
CA PRO A 570 23.00 -8.50 4.27
C PRO A 570 23.41 -9.63 3.32
N ARG A 571 24.68 -9.67 2.88
CA ARG A 571 25.18 -10.74 1.99
C ARG A 571 25.40 -12.07 2.71
N HIS A 572 25.44 -12.08 4.05
CA HIS A 572 25.68 -13.30 4.83
C HIS A 572 24.39 -13.95 5.36
N SER A 573 23.31 -13.20 5.59
CA SER A 573 22.05 -13.76 6.10
C SER A 573 21.22 -14.47 5.01
N LEU A 574 21.25 -14.00 3.76
CA LEU A 574 20.50 -14.61 2.65
C LEU A 574 21.15 -15.89 2.09
N ARG A 575 22.46 -16.10 2.31
CA ARG A 575 23.15 -17.32 1.89
C ARG A 575 22.89 -18.51 2.83
N ASN A 576 22.53 -18.20 4.08
CA ASN A 576 21.97 -19.16 5.01
C ASN A 576 20.46 -19.02 4.95
N GLY A 577 19.86 -19.52 3.85
CA GLY A 577 18.40 -19.58 3.74
C GLY A 577 17.78 -20.21 4.98
N PRO A 578 16.50 -19.93 5.29
CA PRO A 578 15.80 -20.57 6.38
C PRO A 578 15.71 -22.07 6.09
N GLY A 579 16.73 -22.81 6.53
CA GLY A 579 16.67 -24.24 6.69
C GLY A 579 15.50 -24.52 7.59
N ASN A 580 14.48 -25.12 6.98
CA ASN A 580 13.34 -25.77 7.58
C ASN A 580 13.66 -26.21 9.03
N PRO A 581 13.07 -25.59 10.07
CA PRO A 581 13.13 -26.18 11.39
C PRO A 581 12.22 -27.42 11.36
N GLN A 582 12.84 -28.59 11.23
CA GLN A 582 12.22 -29.86 11.61
C GLN A 582 11.99 -29.90 13.11
#